data_AF-A0A8T5U556-F1
#
_entry.id   AF-A0A8T5U556-F1
#
_cell.length_a   1.000
_cell.length_b   1.000
_cell.length_c   1.000
_cell.angle_alpha   90.00
_cell.angle_beta   90.00
_cell.angle_gamma   90.00
#
_symmetry.space_group_name_H-M   'P 1'
#
loop_
_entity.id
_entity.type
_entity.pdbx_description
1 polymer ?
#
loop_
_entity_poly.entity_id
_entity_poly.type
_entity_poly.pdbx_seq_one_letter_code
_entity_poly.pdbx_strand_id
1 'polypeptide(L)'
;MIIWILNSDSGIKLLYKSFLKTDADEDIVSGFLTAFHHFSIEEFHQSLESIEMGGLKWIYILEPEFKLLFVVADVKEVKTEILMGRLNVLKEAFLKEFEKVWIKKKHSWDGNMNVYMPFLKVIEDYYGQWEEVESLNQVADFFDILGVFQQIFIMLRNILEKKMYNKSKQVVLDQMQKVYNNFKKEEVYKSQPELENITFSKESWFNFIDINLLKCEKDVITKYLKSILYETVSILKEVKGKNLCLKYFNEERIYSYIYNNMELLKDLNLDMFFLEIFLFIK
;
A
#
# COMPACT_ATOMS: atom_id res chain seq x y z
N MET A 1 2.30 8.34 -11.34
CA MET A 1 3.53 9.12 -11.64
C MET A 1 3.46 9.89 -12.98
N ILE A 2 3.95 11.13 -13.00
CA ILE A 2 4.14 11.99 -14.18
C ILE A 2 5.54 12.60 -14.11
N ILE A 3 6.29 12.64 -15.21
CA ILE A 3 7.70 13.09 -15.25
C ILE A 3 7.90 14.16 -16.30
N TRP A 4 8.67 15.18 -15.96
CA TRP A 4 9.21 16.20 -16.86
C TRP A 4 10.74 16.27 -16.72
N ILE A 5 11.41 16.41 -17.86
CA ILE A 5 12.82 16.80 -17.94
C ILE A 5 12.88 18.06 -18.79
N LEU A 6 13.27 19.16 -18.16
CA LEU A 6 13.19 20.50 -18.73
C LEU A 6 14.57 21.12 -18.79
N ASN A 7 14.80 22.00 -19.76
CA ASN A 7 15.89 22.97 -19.68
C ASN A 7 15.55 24.00 -18.59
N SER A 8 16.39 24.12 -17.57
CA SER A 8 16.12 24.96 -16.39
C SER A 8 16.04 26.45 -16.71
N ASP A 9 16.75 26.92 -17.74
CA ASP A 9 16.84 28.34 -18.07
C ASP A 9 15.64 28.80 -18.92
N SER A 10 15.24 27.95 -19.87
CA SER A 10 14.24 28.29 -20.90
C SER A 10 12.86 27.69 -20.68
N GLY A 11 12.75 26.68 -19.80
CA GLY A 11 11.52 25.91 -19.61
C GLY A 11 11.17 25.01 -20.81
N ILE A 12 12.07 24.88 -21.79
CA ILE A 12 11.89 23.97 -22.92
C ILE A 12 11.80 22.54 -22.38
N LYS A 13 10.69 21.89 -22.68
CA LYS A 13 10.47 20.47 -22.41
C LYS A 13 11.37 19.62 -23.31
N LEU A 14 12.26 18.85 -22.70
CA LEU A 14 13.08 17.87 -23.41
C LEU A 14 12.35 16.53 -23.48
N LEU A 15 11.74 16.13 -22.36
CA LEU A 15 10.94 14.93 -22.25
C LEU A 15 9.76 15.12 -21.29
N TYR A 16 8.69 14.42 -21.61
CA TYR A 16 7.51 14.29 -20.78
C TYR A 16 6.95 12.87 -20.88
N LYS A 17 6.57 12.30 -19.74
CA LYS A 17 5.86 11.03 -19.68
C LYS A 17 4.83 11.07 -18.56
N SER A 18 3.60 10.68 -18.88
CA SER A 18 2.55 10.49 -17.87
C SER A 18 2.10 9.04 -17.82
N PHE A 19 2.05 8.49 -16.61
CA PHE A 19 1.37 7.23 -16.30
C PHE A 19 0.00 7.49 -15.65
N LEU A 20 -0.30 8.75 -15.31
CA LEU A 20 -1.61 9.19 -14.84
C LEU A 20 -2.40 9.83 -15.98
N LYS A 21 -3.73 9.71 -15.95
CA LYS A 21 -4.59 10.46 -16.86
C LYS A 21 -4.58 11.94 -16.44
N THR A 22 -4.20 12.82 -17.35
CA THR A 22 -4.20 14.28 -17.17
C THR A 22 -4.76 14.95 -18.40
N ASP A 23 -5.60 15.96 -18.20
CA ASP A 23 -6.17 16.79 -19.26
C ASP A 23 -5.36 18.08 -19.47
N ALA A 24 -4.29 18.29 -18.68
CA ALA A 24 -3.44 19.46 -18.77
C ALA A 24 -2.40 19.35 -19.90
N ASP A 25 -2.21 20.45 -20.62
CA ASP A 25 -1.19 20.58 -21.66
C ASP A 25 0.22 20.55 -21.06
N GLU A 26 1.03 19.62 -21.53
CA GLU A 26 2.38 19.35 -21.03
C GLU A 26 3.37 20.52 -21.23
N ASP A 27 3.21 21.32 -22.28
CA ASP A 27 4.08 22.47 -22.57
C ASP A 27 3.71 23.66 -21.68
N ILE A 28 2.42 23.89 -21.45
CA ILE A 28 1.93 24.90 -20.50
C ILE A 28 2.44 24.57 -19.09
N VAL A 29 2.32 23.31 -18.67
CA VAL A 29 2.80 22.88 -17.36
C VAL A 29 4.32 23.02 -17.26
N SER A 30 5.07 22.69 -18.31
CA SER A 30 6.53 22.87 -18.32
C SER A 30 6.96 24.31 -18.05
N GLY A 31 6.34 25.28 -18.73
CA GLY A 31 6.61 26.70 -18.51
C GLY A 31 6.26 27.15 -17.09
N PHE A 32 5.13 26.67 -16.54
CA PHE A 32 4.75 26.94 -15.17
C PHE A 32 5.76 26.38 -14.16
N LEU A 33 6.19 25.12 -14.31
CA LEU A 33 7.12 24.46 -13.39
C LEU A 33 8.47 25.20 -13.32
N THR A 34 9.00 25.62 -14.46
CA THR A 34 10.26 26.38 -14.52
C THR A 34 10.10 27.78 -13.93
N ALA A 35 9.04 28.50 -14.28
CA ALA A 35 8.77 29.84 -13.72
C ALA A 35 8.58 29.79 -12.20
N PHE A 36 7.88 28.78 -11.70
CA PHE A 36 7.65 28.58 -10.27
C PHE A 36 8.93 28.23 -9.52
N HIS A 37 9.81 27.42 -10.14
CA HIS A 37 11.13 27.15 -9.60
C HIS A 37 12.00 28.41 -9.49
N HIS A 38 12.05 29.23 -10.55
CA HIS A 38 12.78 30.51 -10.52
C HIS A 38 12.22 31.47 -9.46
N PHE A 39 10.91 31.58 -9.37
CA PHE A 39 10.26 32.36 -8.31
C PHE A 39 10.71 31.89 -6.92
N SER A 40 10.79 30.58 -6.68
CA SER A 40 11.26 30.05 -5.40
C SER A 40 12.70 30.45 -5.09
N ILE A 41 13.58 30.41 -6.08
CA ILE A 41 14.99 30.80 -5.91
C ILE A 41 15.12 32.30 -5.63
N GLU A 42 14.39 33.13 -6.37
CA GLU A 42 14.47 34.59 -6.23
C GLU A 42 13.89 35.07 -4.90
N GLU A 43 12.70 34.58 -4.51
CA GLU A 43 12.00 35.07 -3.32
C GLU A 43 12.48 34.42 -2.02
N PHE A 44 12.83 33.13 -2.06
CA PHE A 44 13.17 32.38 -0.84
C PHE A 44 14.65 31.99 -0.77
N HIS A 45 15.45 32.28 -1.80
CA HIS A 45 16.86 31.90 -1.90
C HIS A 45 17.11 30.40 -1.68
N GLN A 46 16.11 29.57 -2.02
CA GLN A 46 16.14 28.13 -1.85
C GLN A 46 15.58 27.44 -3.09
N SER A 47 16.21 26.32 -3.49
CA SER A 47 15.64 25.46 -4.53
C SER A 47 14.38 24.80 -4.00
N LEU A 48 13.33 24.83 -4.80
CA LEU A 48 12.14 24.05 -4.50
C LEU A 48 12.51 22.56 -4.52
N GLU A 49 12.27 21.85 -3.41
CA GLU A 49 12.47 20.40 -3.33
C GLU A 49 11.15 19.66 -3.53
N SER A 50 10.08 20.13 -2.90
CA SER A 50 8.75 19.57 -3.04
C SER A 50 7.63 20.60 -2.84
N ILE A 51 6.49 20.37 -3.49
CA ILE A 51 5.26 21.12 -3.29
C ILE A 51 4.05 20.20 -3.51
N GLU A 52 2.98 20.43 -2.76
CA GLU A 52 1.71 19.79 -3.01
C GLU A 52 0.74 20.74 -3.69
N MET A 53 0.27 20.37 -4.88
CA MET A 53 -0.62 21.19 -5.70
C MET A 53 -1.53 20.31 -6.55
N GLY A 54 -2.81 20.68 -6.65
CA GLY A 54 -3.77 20.02 -7.55
C GLY A 54 -4.04 18.56 -7.22
N GLY A 55 -3.96 18.18 -5.93
CA GLY A 55 -4.12 16.77 -5.53
C GLY A 55 -2.87 15.90 -5.76
N LEU A 56 -1.79 16.49 -6.28
CA LEU A 56 -0.52 15.80 -6.52
C LEU A 56 0.58 16.36 -5.62
N LYS A 57 1.59 15.52 -5.38
CA LYS A 57 2.86 15.88 -4.77
C LYS A 57 3.91 15.96 -5.86
N TRP A 58 4.58 17.09 -5.94
CA TRP A 58 5.56 17.43 -6.97
C TRP A 58 6.93 17.50 -6.33
N ILE A 59 7.92 16.82 -6.91
CA ILE A 59 9.32 16.81 -6.47
C ILE A 59 10.18 17.38 -7.59
N TYR A 60 11.15 18.20 -7.21
CA TYR A 60 12.03 18.90 -8.12
C TYR A 60 13.48 18.55 -7.80
N ILE A 61 14.28 18.32 -8.84
CA ILE A 61 15.73 18.22 -8.75
C ILE A 61 16.33 19.12 -9.82
N LEU A 62 17.02 20.17 -9.39
CA LEU A 62 17.82 21.01 -10.26
C LEU A 62 19.20 20.35 -10.44
N GLU A 63 19.65 20.27 -11.69
CA GLU A 63 21.01 19.87 -12.05
C GLU A 63 21.72 21.05 -12.73
N PRO A 64 22.40 21.92 -11.97
CA PRO A 64 22.93 23.19 -12.47
C PRO A 64 24.00 23.01 -13.56
N GLU A 65 24.86 21.99 -13.44
CA GLU A 65 25.95 21.74 -14.39
C GLU A 65 25.41 21.50 -15.81
N PHE A 66 24.27 20.83 -15.89
CA PHE A 66 23.61 20.49 -17.14
C PHE A 66 22.47 21.45 -17.48
N LYS A 67 22.15 22.44 -16.65
CA LYS A 67 20.99 23.33 -16.86
C LYS A 67 19.70 22.55 -17.07
N LEU A 68 19.49 21.54 -16.24
CA LEU A 68 18.31 20.68 -16.28
C LEU A 68 17.48 20.84 -15.02
N LEU A 69 16.17 20.82 -15.20
CA LEU A 69 15.20 20.70 -14.12
C LEU A 69 14.42 19.39 -14.32
N PHE A 70 14.57 18.48 -13.37
CA PHE A 70 13.84 17.23 -13.31
C PHE A 70 12.65 17.42 -12.38
N VAL A 71 11.45 17.06 -12.84
CA VAL A 71 10.24 17.17 -12.02
C VAL A 71 9.48 15.86 -12.11
N VAL A 72 9.06 15.32 -10.96
CA VAL A 72 8.09 14.22 -10.89
C VAL A 72 6.88 14.63 -10.09
N ALA A 73 5.70 14.20 -10.52
CA ALA A 73 4.46 14.36 -9.78
C ALA A 73 3.78 13.00 -9.56
N ASP A 74 3.21 12.80 -8.39
CA ASP A 74 2.36 11.63 -8.12
C ASP A 74 1.26 11.93 -7.11
N VAL A 75 0.38 10.96 -6.89
CA VAL A 75 -0.66 11.06 -5.86
C VAL A 75 -0.03 11.26 -4.47
N LYS A 76 -0.71 12.02 -3.60
CA LYS A 76 -0.14 12.52 -2.33
C LYS A 76 0.23 11.42 -1.34
N GLU A 77 -0.37 10.25 -1.49
CA GLU A 77 -0.18 9.05 -0.67
C GLU A 77 1.23 8.48 -0.83
N VAL A 78 1.90 8.72 -1.97
CA VAL A 78 3.29 8.29 -2.17
C VAL A 78 4.23 9.13 -1.31
N LYS A 79 5.11 8.46 -0.56
CA LYS A 79 6.11 9.12 0.30
C LYS A 79 7.09 9.94 -0.53
N THR A 80 7.46 11.11 0.00
CA THR A 80 8.37 12.07 -0.65
C THR A 80 9.72 11.42 -0.99
N GLU A 81 10.24 10.61 -0.08
CA GLU A 81 11.53 9.93 -0.21
C GLU A 81 11.53 8.91 -1.34
N ILE A 82 10.40 8.22 -1.56
CA ILE A 82 10.24 7.26 -2.66
C ILE A 82 10.27 8.01 -3.99
N LEU A 83 9.49 9.09 -4.13
CA LEU A 83 9.47 9.90 -5.35
C LEU A 83 10.82 10.55 -5.63
N MET A 84 11.48 11.08 -4.60
CA MET A 84 12.83 11.64 -4.70
C MET A 84 13.85 10.59 -5.13
N GLY A 85 13.80 9.37 -4.58
CA GLY A 85 14.65 8.27 -4.99
C GLY A 85 14.44 7.88 -6.45
N ARG A 86 13.18 7.75 -6.89
CA ARG A 86 12.80 7.48 -8.28
C ARG A 86 13.32 8.56 -9.23
N LEU A 87 13.10 9.82 -8.91
CA LEU A 87 13.54 10.94 -9.73
C LEU A 87 15.06 11.00 -9.82
N ASN A 88 15.79 10.72 -8.74
CA ASN A 88 17.25 10.61 -8.76
C ASN A 88 17.74 9.49 -9.69
N VAL A 89 17.13 8.31 -9.66
CA VAL A 89 17.48 7.20 -10.57
C VAL A 89 17.32 7.64 -12.04
N LEU A 90 16.20 8.29 -12.37
CA LEU A 90 15.95 8.81 -13.71
C LEU A 90 16.93 9.91 -14.11
N LYS A 91 17.25 10.82 -13.19
CA LYS A 91 18.24 11.87 -13.39
C LYS A 91 19.59 11.29 -13.75
N GLU A 92 20.12 10.40 -12.93
CA GLU A 92 21.43 9.76 -13.15
C GLU A 92 21.45 8.96 -14.46
N ALA A 93 20.37 8.24 -14.78
CA ALA A 93 20.24 7.52 -16.04
C ALA A 93 20.24 8.47 -17.26
N PHE A 94 19.49 9.58 -17.19
CA PHE A 94 19.42 10.56 -18.27
C PHE A 94 20.76 11.24 -18.51
N LEU A 95 21.43 11.70 -17.44
CA LEU A 95 22.74 12.33 -17.55
C LEU A 95 23.76 11.37 -18.16
N LYS A 96 23.81 10.12 -17.68
CA LYS A 96 24.71 9.10 -18.21
C LYS A 96 24.50 8.83 -19.70
N GLU A 97 23.25 8.86 -20.17
CA GLU A 97 22.93 8.60 -21.58
C GLU A 97 23.25 9.79 -22.48
N PHE A 98 22.94 11.02 -22.03
CA PHE A 98 22.98 12.21 -22.88
C PHE A 98 24.10 13.21 -22.59
N GLU A 99 24.97 12.98 -21.59
CA GLU A 99 26.14 13.84 -21.31
C GLU A 99 27.00 14.06 -22.57
N LYS A 100 27.29 12.99 -23.33
CA LYS A 100 28.07 13.11 -24.57
C LYS A 100 27.35 13.93 -25.63
N VAL A 101 26.02 13.89 -25.66
CA VAL A 101 25.19 14.70 -26.58
C VAL A 101 25.26 16.16 -26.16
N TRP A 102 25.13 16.44 -24.87
CA TRP A 102 25.25 17.78 -24.28
C TRP A 102 26.59 18.44 -24.63
N ILE A 103 27.70 17.73 -24.43
CA ILE A 103 29.04 18.21 -24.77
C ILE A 103 29.17 18.49 -26.27
N LYS A 104 28.69 17.59 -27.14
CA LYS A 104 28.71 17.79 -28.60
C LYS A 104 27.90 19.01 -29.05
N LYS A 105 26.81 19.31 -28.35
CA LYS A 105 25.97 20.49 -28.58
C LYS A 105 26.47 21.76 -27.87
N LYS A 106 27.77 21.79 -27.50
CA LYS A 106 28.43 22.94 -26.84
C LYS A 106 27.74 23.37 -25.56
N HIS A 107 27.33 22.41 -24.74
CA HIS A 107 26.62 22.65 -23.49
C HIS A 107 25.30 23.41 -23.72
N SER A 108 24.52 22.95 -24.70
CA SER A 108 23.15 23.42 -24.94
C SER A 108 22.19 22.28 -25.29
N TRP A 109 20.95 22.39 -24.80
CA TRP A 109 19.86 21.49 -25.09
C TRP A 109 19.11 22.21 -26.18
N ASP A 110 19.26 21.75 -27.42
CA ASP A 110 18.42 22.27 -28.48
C ASP A 110 16.99 21.74 -28.32
N GLY A 111 16.02 22.43 -28.91
CA GLY A 111 14.62 22.01 -28.88
C GLY A 111 14.31 20.77 -29.72
N ASN A 112 15.31 20.03 -30.23
CA ASN A 112 15.08 18.82 -31.00
C ASN A 112 14.80 17.63 -30.07
N MET A 113 13.55 17.56 -29.61
CA MET A 113 13.07 16.53 -28.68
C MET A 113 13.29 15.09 -29.16
N ASN A 114 13.37 14.87 -30.48
CA ASN A 114 13.56 13.54 -31.06
C ASN A 114 14.83 12.82 -30.56
N VAL A 115 15.86 13.59 -30.20
CA VAL A 115 17.12 13.04 -29.68
C VAL A 115 16.91 12.34 -28.33
N TYR A 116 15.94 12.80 -27.55
CA TYR A 116 15.71 12.33 -26.18
C TYR A 116 14.60 11.27 -26.11
N MET A 117 13.72 11.20 -27.12
CA MET A 117 12.59 10.25 -27.17
C MET A 117 12.92 8.79 -26.84
N PRO A 118 14.08 8.21 -27.23
CA PRO A 118 14.43 6.84 -26.84
C PRO A 118 14.43 6.61 -25.32
N PHE A 119 14.71 7.64 -24.52
CA PHE A 119 14.71 7.56 -23.06
C PHE A 119 13.33 7.36 -22.45
N LEU A 120 12.24 7.63 -23.19
CA LEU A 120 10.89 7.30 -22.73
C LEU A 120 10.74 5.81 -22.41
N LYS A 121 11.41 4.95 -23.19
CA LYS A 121 11.43 3.51 -22.91
C LYS A 121 12.15 3.19 -21.60
N VAL A 122 13.25 3.89 -21.30
CA VAL A 122 13.98 3.72 -20.04
C VAL A 122 13.09 4.12 -18.85
N ILE A 123 12.33 5.22 -18.98
CA ILE A 123 11.35 5.64 -17.99
C ILE A 123 10.26 4.57 -17.79
N GLU A 124 9.72 4.01 -18.89
CA GLU A 124 8.73 2.94 -18.85
C GLU A 124 9.26 1.67 -18.19
N ASP A 125 10.49 1.26 -18.52
CA ASP A 125 11.14 0.08 -17.96
C ASP A 125 11.35 0.24 -16.44
N TYR A 126 11.84 1.40 -15.98
CA TYR A 126 11.97 1.68 -14.54
C TYR A 126 10.62 1.70 -13.83
N TYR A 127 9.61 2.34 -14.43
CA TYR A 127 8.28 2.40 -13.85
C TYR A 127 7.66 1.01 -13.70
N GLY A 128 7.73 0.18 -14.75
CA GLY A 128 7.24 -1.20 -14.70
C GLY A 128 7.94 -2.04 -13.61
N GLN A 129 9.25 -1.91 -13.45
CA GLN A 129 9.99 -2.58 -12.37
C GLN A 129 9.53 -2.12 -10.98
N TRP A 130 9.27 -0.82 -10.80
CA TRP A 130 8.78 -0.30 -9.52
C TRP A 130 7.37 -0.78 -9.21
N GLU A 131 6.46 -0.80 -10.20
CA GLU A 131 5.11 -1.35 -10.04
C GLU A 131 5.14 -2.85 -9.71
N GLU A 132 6.01 -3.62 -10.37
CA GLU A 132 6.15 -5.05 -10.09
C GLU A 132 6.58 -5.29 -8.64
N VAL A 133 7.61 -4.59 -8.16
CA VAL A 133 8.09 -4.70 -6.78
C VAL A 133 7.03 -4.26 -5.77
N GLU A 134 6.31 -3.17 -6.03
CA GLU A 134 5.22 -2.72 -5.16
C GLU A 134 4.08 -3.73 -5.10
N SER A 135 3.70 -4.32 -6.23
CA SER A 135 2.66 -5.34 -6.28
C SER A 135 3.05 -6.60 -5.53
N LEU A 136 4.31 -7.05 -5.63
CA LEU A 136 4.83 -8.19 -4.89
C LEU A 136 4.80 -7.94 -3.37
N ASN A 137 5.21 -6.75 -2.93
CA ASN A 137 5.16 -6.39 -1.51
C ASN A 137 3.72 -6.36 -0.98
N GLN A 138 2.77 -5.80 -1.74
CA GLN A 138 1.36 -5.79 -1.33
C GLN A 138 0.78 -7.20 -1.19
N VAL A 139 1.15 -8.12 -2.10
CA VAL A 139 0.75 -9.52 -2.03
C VAL A 139 1.39 -10.24 -0.83
N ALA A 140 2.67 -9.97 -0.54
CA ALA A 140 3.36 -10.53 0.62
C ALA A 140 2.69 -10.12 1.94
N ASP A 141 2.44 -8.82 2.13
CA ASP A 141 1.71 -8.33 3.30
C ASP A 141 0.34 -9.01 3.43
N PHE A 142 -0.35 -9.23 2.31
CA PHE A 142 -1.67 -9.84 2.33
C PHE A 142 -1.61 -11.32 2.73
N PHE A 143 -0.60 -12.08 2.28
CA PHE A 143 -0.34 -13.42 2.79
C PHE A 143 -0.06 -13.42 4.30
N ASP A 144 0.72 -12.47 4.80
CA ASP A 144 1.00 -12.37 6.24
C ASP A 144 -0.28 -12.08 7.04
N ILE A 145 -1.15 -11.19 6.56
CA ILE A 145 -2.47 -10.95 7.17
C ILE A 145 -3.27 -12.26 7.24
N LEU A 146 -3.42 -12.98 6.13
CA LEU A 146 -4.16 -14.24 6.10
C LEU A 146 -3.55 -15.28 7.04
N GLY A 147 -2.23 -15.38 7.07
CA GLY A 147 -1.50 -16.29 7.95
C GLY A 147 -1.76 -16.00 9.44
N VAL A 148 -1.70 -14.72 9.83
CA VAL A 148 -1.99 -14.28 11.19
C VAL A 148 -3.42 -14.63 11.60
N PHE A 149 -4.41 -14.28 10.78
CA PHE A 149 -5.81 -14.58 11.08
C PHE A 149 -6.05 -16.09 11.14
N GLN A 150 -5.59 -16.86 10.16
CA GLN A 150 -5.74 -18.32 10.13
C GLN A 150 -5.16 -18.96 11.41
N GLN A 151 -3.97 -18.55 11.83
CA GLN A 151 -3.34 -19.08 13.03
C GLN A 151 -4.15 -18.77 14.30
N ILE A 152 -4.68 -17.56 14.42
CA ILE A 152 -5.56 -17.18 15.53
C ILE A 152 -6.86 -18.01 15.50
N PHE A 153 -7.50 -18.19 14.35
CA PHE A 153 -8.71 -19.01 14.24
C PHE A 153 -8.45 -20.49 14.58
N ILE A 154 -7.28 -21.04 14.22
CA ILE A 154 -6.86 -22.38 14.65
C ILE A 154 -6.73 -22.45 16.17
N MET A 155 -6.10 -21.46 16.81
CA MET A 155 -6.01 -21.41 18.27
C MET A 155 -7.39 -21.32 18.93
N LEU A 156 -8.30 -20.49 18.42
CA LEU A 156 -9.67 -20.39 18.91
C LEU A 156 -10.45 -21.69 18.75
N ARG A 157 -10.28 -22.39 17.61
CA ARG A 157 -10.85 -23.73 17.39
C ARG A 157 -10.32 -24.73 18.42
N ASN A 158 -9.03 -24.71 18.73
CA ASN A 158 -8.44 -25.58 19.75
C ASN A 158 -9.06 -25.34 21.14
N ILE A 159 -9.38 -24.09 21.49
CA ILE A 159 -10.13 -23.79 22.72
C ILE A 159 -11.48 -24.49 22.71
N LEU A 160 -12.22 -24.40 21.60
CA LEU A 160 -13.53 -25.05 21.47
C LEU A 160 -13.45 -26.57 21.58
N GLU A 161 -12.44 -27.18 20.98
CA GLU A 161 -12.28 -28.63 20.97
C GLU A 161 -11.77 -29.20 22.29
N LYS A 162 -10.79 -28.53 22.91
CA LYS A 162 -10.06 -29.08 24.08
C LYS A 162 -10.54 -28.56 25.42
N LYS A 163 -11.15 -27.37 25.45
CA LYS A 163 -11.42 -26.63 26.69
C LYS A 163 -12.91 -26.42 26.96
N MET A 164 -13.79 -26.76 26.01
CA MET A 164 -15.23 -26.57 26.17
C MET A 164 -16.01 -27.88 26.26
N TYR A 165 -16.92 -27.95 27.24
CA TYR A 165 -17.97 -28.99 27.28
C TYR A 165 -18.88 -28.92 26.05
N ASN A 166 -19.37 -30.08 25.62
CA ASN A 166 -20.13 -30.24 24.38
C ASN A 166 -21.32 -29.28 24.26
N LYS A 167 -22.08 -29.05 25.34
CA LYS A 167 -23.22 -28.11 25.34
C LYS A 167 -22.79 -26.67 25.02
N SER A 168 -21.77 -26.14 25.68
CA SER A 168 -21.27 -24.78 25.40
C SER A 168 -20.64 -24.68 24.01
N LYS A 169 -19.92 -25.74 23.57
CA LYS A 169 -19.33 -25.81 22.24
C LYS A 169 -20.40 -25.65 21.16
N GLN A 170 -21.53 -26.38 21.29
CA GLN A 170 -22.64 -26.27 20.33
C GLN A 170 -23.27 -24.88 20.33
N VAL A 171 -23.43 -24.24 21.48
CA VAL A 171 -23.94 -22.86 21.55
C VAL A 171 -23.05 -21.90 20.76
N VAL A 172 -21.72 -21.99 20.93
CA VAL A 172 -20.77 -21.16 20.17
C VAL A 172 -20.87 -21.46 18.68
N LEU A 173 -20.87 -22.74 18.28
CA LEU A 173 -20.97 -23.14 16.86
C LEU A 173 -22.26 -22.63 16.21
N ASP A 174 -23.39 -22.68 16.92
CA ASP A 174 -24.67 -22.19 16.44
C ASP A 174 -24.70 -20.66 16.29
N GLN A 175 -24.12 -19.93 17.25
CA GLN A 175 -23.99 -18.48 17.17
C GLN A 175 -23.04 -18.07 16.04
N MET A 176 -21.91 -18.74 15.86
CA MET A 176 -20.98 -18.48 14.75
C MET A 176 -21.60 -18.76 13.38
N GLN A 177 -22.41 -19.81 13.25
CA GLN A 177 -23.13 -20.09 12.01
C GLN A 177 -24.10 -18.94 11.67
N LYS A 178 -24.77 -18.37 12.66
CA LYS A 178 -25.67 -17.21 12.47
C LYS A 178 -24.88 -15.98 12.01
N VAL A 179 -23.76 -15.68 12.66
CA VAL A 179 -22.87 -14.57 12.30
C VAL A 179 -22.41 -14.71 10.84
N TYR A 180 -21.90 -15.90 10.47
CA TYR A 180 -21.46 -16.18 9.10
C TYR A 180 -22.60 -16.05 8.07
N ASN A 181 -23.79 -16.56 8.39
CA ASN A 181 -24.95 -16.45 7.50
C ASN A 181 -25.45 -15.01 7.35
N ASN A 182 -25.24 -14.16 8.35
CA ASN A 182 -25.57 -12.73 8.27
C ASN A 182 -24.58 -12.01 7.37
N PHE A 183 -23.28 -12.28 7.52
CA PHE A 183 -22.27 -11.70 6.65
C PHE A 183 -22.49 -12.03 5.18
N LYS A 184 -22.88 -13.26 4.85
CA LYS A 184 -23.24 -13.66 3.47
C LYS A 184 -24.36 -12.84 2.83
N LYS A 185 -25.19 -12.18 3.64
CA LYS A 185 -26.33 -11.38 3.15
C LYS A 185 -25.95 -9.93 2.88
N GLU A 186 -24.81 -9.46 3.40
CA GLU A 186 -24.35 -8.08 3.22
C GLU A 186 -24.05 -7.79 1.75
N GLU A 187 -24.35 -6.57 1.30
CA GLU A 187 -24.10 -6.15 -0.09
C GLU A 187 -22.61 -6.20 -0.44
N VAL A 188 -21.74 -5.85 0.52
CA VAL A 188 -20.28 -5.92 0.36
C VAL A 188 -19.83 -7.34 0.03
N TYR A 189 -20.41 -8.35 0.68
CA TYR A 189 -20.14 -9.76 0.42
C TYR A 189 -20.51 -10.16 -1.02
N LYS A 190 -21.64 -9.65 -1.52
CA LYS A 190 -22.12 -9.93 -2.89
C LYS A 190 -21.29 -9.21 -3.96
N SER A 191 -20.69 -8.07 -3.63
CA SER A 191 -19.87 -7.28 -4.56
C SER A 191 -18.44 -7.80 -4.75
N GLN A 192 -17.96 -8.68 -3.85
CA GLN A 192 -16.57 -9.15 -3.82
C GLN A 192 -16.53 -10.69 -3.89
N PRO A 193 -16.36 -11.28 -5.10
CA PRO A 193 -16.45 -12.73 -5.31
C PRO A 193 -15.50 -13.54 -4.44
N GLU A 194 -14.32 -12.99 -4.13
CA GLU A 194 -13.31 -13.68 -3.33
C GLU A 194 -13.71 -13.86 -1.85
N LEU A 195 -14.72 -13.14 -1.35
CA LEU A 195 -15.28 -13.38 -0.01
C LEU A 195 -16.01 -14.73 0.08
N GLU A 196 -16.43 -15.33 -1.04
CA GLU A 196 -17.02 -16.67 -1.08
C GLU A 196 -16.03 -17.76 -0.64
N ASN A 197 -14.73 -17.50 -0.81
CA ASN A 197 -13.66 -18.41 -0.40
C ASN A 197 -13.41 -18.39 1.12
N ILE A 198 -14.01 -17.44 1.83
CA ILE A 198 -14.09 -17.46 3.29
C ILE A 198 -15.24 -18.37 3.69
N THR A 199 -14.90 -19.60 4.11
CA THR A 199 -15.88 -20.63 4.42
C THR A 199 -15.97 -20.91 5.92
N PHE A 200 -17.16 -21.29 6.37
CA PHE A 200 -17.40 -21.78 7.73
C PHE A 200 -18.31 -22.99 7.71
N SER A 201 -17.94 -24.03 8.47
CA SER A 201 -18.81 -25.12 8.86
C SER A 201 -18.57 -25.51 10.31
N LYS A 202 -19.50 -26.24 10.93
CA LYS A 202 -19.35 -26.69 12.33
C LYS A 202 -18.23 -27.73 12.47
N GLU A 203 -17.94 -28.45 11.39
CA GLU A 203 -16.95 -29.51 11.31
C GLU A 203 -15.54 -28.96 11.01
N SER A 204 -15.45 -28.04 10.04
CA SER A 204 -14.17 -27.49 9.55
C SER A 204 -13.75 -26.19 10.22
N TRP A 205 -14.66 -25.51 10.93
CA TRP A 205 -14.49 -24.13 11.39
C TRP A 205 -14.25 -23.17 10.22
N PHE A 206 -13.72 -21.97 10.47
CA PHE A 206 -13.34 -21.01 9.44
C PHE A 206 -12.12 -21.49 8.62
N ASN A 207 -12.18 -21.27 7.31
CA ASN A 207 -11.07 -21.48 6.37
C ASN A 207 -10.98 -20.31 5.37
N PHE A 208 -9.75 -19.86 5.10
CA PHE A 208 -9.45 -18.70 4.24
C PHE A 208 -8.35 -19.01 3.18
N ILE A 209 -8.01 -20.28 2.97
CA ILE A 209 -6.84 -20.68 2.14
C ILE A 209 -7.02 -20.37 0.65
N ASP A 210 -8.24 -20.37 0.14
CA ASP A 210 -8.52 -20.32 -1.31
C ASP A 210 -8.75 -18.89 -1.86
N ILE A 211 -8.45 -17.84 -1.08
CA ILE A 211 -8.61 -16.45 -1.52
C ILE A 211 -7.56 -16.11 -2.59
N ASN A 212 -8.01 -15.64 -3.76
CA ASN A 212 -7.13 -15.09 -4.77
C ASN A 212 -6.74 -13.64 -4.44
N LEU A 213 -5.51 -13.47 -3.94
CA LEU A 213 -5.00 -12.17 -3.48
C LEU A 213 -4.87 -11.13 -4.59
N LEU A 214 -4.71 -11.55 -5.85
CA LEU A 214 -4.57 -10.65 -7.00
C LEU A 214 -5.91 -10.09 -7.48
N LYS A 215 -7.02 -10.69 -7.07
CA LYS A 215 -8.37 -10.31 -7.51
C LYS A 215 -9.19 -9.67 -6.40
N CYS A 216 -8.56 -9.36 -5.26
CA CYS A 216 -9.27 -8.94 -4.08
C CYS A 216 -8.68 -7.66 -3.47
N GLU A 217 -9.56 -6.83 -2.92
CA GLU A 217 -9.17 -5.66 -2.15
C GLU A 217 -8.74 -6.07 -0.74
N LYS A 218 -7.43 -5.97 -0.45
CA LYS A 218 -6.81 -6.28 0.84
C LYS A 218 -7.57 -5.67 2.03
N ASP A 219 -7.97 -4.40 1.92
CA ASP A 219 -8.66 -3.69 3.00
C ASP A 219 -10.05 -4.27 3.29
N VAL A 220 -10.78 -4.69 2.25
CA VAL A 220 -12.11 -5.29 2.41
C VAL A 220 -12.01 -6.63 3.13
N ILE A 221 -11.09 -7.49 2.70
CA ILE A 221 -10.86 -8.80 3.35
C ILE A 221 -10.36 -8.61 4.78
N THR A 222 -9.40 -7.71 5.00
CA THR A 222 -8.87 -7.42 6.33
C THR A 222 -9.98 -6.95 7.26
N LYS A 223 -10.83 -6.02 6.82
CA LYS A 223 -11.99 -5.56 7.59
C LYS A 223 -12.95 -6.70 7.90
N TYR A 224 -13.20 -7.58 6.94
CA TYR A 224 -14.08 -8.73 7.11
C TYR A 224 -13.53 -9.75 8.13
N LEU A 225 -12.24 -10.09 8.03
CA LEU A 225 -11.55 -10.95 8.99
C LEU A 225 -11.54 -10.35 10.40
N LYS A 226 -11.32 -9.02 10.51
CA LYS A 226 -11.43 -8.29 11.78
C LYS A 226 -12.82 -8.46 12.40
N SER A 227 -13.88 -8.28 11.62
CA SER A 227 -15.27 -8.43 12.08
C SER A 227 -15.57 -9.86 12.55
N ILE A 228 -15.19 -10.88 11.78
CA ILE A 228 -15.41 -12.28 12.18
C ILE A 228 -14.68 -12.59 13.49
N LEU A 229 -13.42 -12.16 13.62
CA LEU A 229 -12.64 -12.43 14.82
C LEU A 229 -13.24 -11.74 16.05
N TYR A 230 -13.67 -10.49 15.90
CA TYR A 230 -14.34 -9.74 16.97
C TYR A 230 -15.58 -10.49 17.46
N GLU A 231 -16.48 -10.88 16.55
CA GLU A 231 -17.69 -11.63 16.89
C GLU A 231 -17.36 -12.97 17.54
N THR A 232 -16.35 -13.67 17.03
CA THR A 232 -15.90 -14.95 17.60
C THR A 232 -15.48 -14.80 19.05
N VAL A 233 -14.62 -13.81 19.34
CA VAL A 233 -14.13 -13.58 20.70
C VAL A 233 -15.24 -13.08 21.62
N SER A 234 -16.14 -12.24 21.11
CA SER A 234 -17.33 -11.75 21.82
C SER A 234 -18.23 -12.92 22.26
N ILE A 235 -18.59 -13.80 21.32
CA ILE A 235 -19.39 -15.00 21.57
C ILE A 235 -18.72 -15.92 22.60
N LEU A 236 -17.41 -16.15 22.47
CA LEU A 236 -16.67 -16.96 23.44
C LEU A 236 -16.78 -16.37 24.85
N LYS A 237 -16.57 -15.05 24.99
CA LYS A 237 -16.65 -14.33 26.27
C LYS A 237 -18.07 -14.34 26.85
N GLU A 238 -19.11 -14.27 26.01
CA GLU A 238 -20.51 -14.35 26.43
C GLU A 238 -20.85 -15.75 26.96
N VAL A 239 -20.49 -16.80 26.24
CA VAL A 239 -20.86 -18.18 26.57
C VAL A 239 -20.08 -18.73 27.78
N LYS A 240 -18.81 -18.36 27.93
CA LYS A 240 -17.92 -18.89 28.98
C LYS A 240 -17.63 -17.93 30.13
N GLY A 241 -17.85 -16.64 29.91
CA GLY A 241 -17.44 -15.59 30.83
C GLY A 241 -16.00 -15.14 30.57
N LYS A 242 -15.81 -13.82 30.73
CA LYS A 242 -14.57 -13.10 30.42
C LYS A 242 -13.32 -13.73 31.06
N ASN A 243 -13.34 -14.00 32.36
CA ASN A 243 -12.17 -14.51 33.10
C ASN A 243 -11.71 -15.89 32.60
N LEU A 244 -12.66 -16.75 32.26
CA LEU A 244 -12.34 -18.10 31.77
C LEU A 244 -11.77 -18.05 30.35
N CYS A 245 -12.28 -17.16 29.50
CA CYS A 245 -11.70 -16.90 28.19
C CYS A 245 -10.26 -16.39 28.28
N LEU A 246 -9.96 -15.44 29.18
CA LEU A 246 -8.58 -14.96 29.36
C LEU A 246 -7.62 -16.10 29.73
N LYS A 247 -8.06 -17.04 30.58
CA LYS A 247 -7.31 -18.24 30.92
C LYS A 247 -7.10 -19.13 29.69
N TYR A 248 -8.14 -19.38 28.90
CA TYR A 248 -8.04 -20.21 27.69
C TYR A 248 -7.13 -19.58 26.62
N PHE A 249 -7.20 -18.26 26.43
CA PHE A 249 -6.32 -17.54 25.51
C PHE A 249 -4.86 -17.66 25.92
N ASN A 250 -4.57 -17.61 27.22
CA ASN A 250 -3.23 -17.85 27.74
C ASN A 250 -2.78 -19.31 27.52
N GLU A 251 -3.63 -20.29 27.84
CA GLU A 251 -3.31 -21.72 27.72
C GLU A 251 -3.07 -22.15 26.26
N GLU A 252 -3.85 -21.63 25.31
CA GLU A 252 -3.64 -21.86 23.87
C GLU A 252 -2.63 -20.87 23.25
N ARG A 253 -1.86 -20.16 24.08
CA ARG A 253 -0.71 -19.32 23.69
C ARG A 253 -1.04 -18.18 22.72
N ILE A 254 -2.28 -17.69 22.72
CA ILE A 254 -2.69 -16.56 21.88
C ILE A 254 -1.87 -15.31 22.24
N TYR A 255 -1.68 -15.01 23.52
CA TYR A 255 -0.88 -13.86 23.94
C TYR A 255 0.59 -13.99 23.55
N SER A 256 1.17 -15.19 23.68
CA SER A 256 2.55 -15.45 23.24
C SER A 256 2.69 -15.27 21.74
N TYR A 257 1.70 -15.72 20.95
CA TYR A 257 1.70 -15.52 19.52
C TYR A 257 1.63 -14.05 19.13
N ILE A 258 0.72 -13.28 19.74
CA ILE A 258 0.61 -11.83 19.50
C ILE A 258 1.91 -11.11 19.87
N TYR A 259 2.48 -11.44 21.03
CA TYR A 259 3.74 -10.84 21.49
C TYR A 259 4.92 -11.16 20.57
N ASN A 260 5.07 -12.42 20.18
CA ASN A 260 6.18 -12.86 19.32
C ASN A 260 6.09 -12.30 17.89
N ASN A 261 4.89 -11.91 17.44
CA ASN A 261 4.68 -11.33 16.11
C ASN A 261 4.41 -9.81 16.17
N MET A 262 4.74 -9.13 17.28
CA MET A 262 4.36 -7.73 17.48
C MET A 262 4.92 -6.78 16.42
N GLU A 263 6.14 -7.01 15.93
CA GLU A 263 6.74 -6.21 14.84
C GLU A 263 5.92 -6.36 13.55
N LEU A 264 5.70 -7.60 13.11
CA LEU A 264 4.86 -7.91 11.96
C LEU A 264 3.45 -7.29 12.10
N LEU A 265 2.83 -7.42 13.28
CA LEU A 265 1.50 -6.86 13.53
C LEU A 265 1.48 -5.33 13.42
N LYS A 266 2.56 -4.63 13.80
CA LYS A 266 2.68 -3.17 13.61
C LYS A 266 2.81 -2.82 12.14
N ASP A 267 3.65 -3.54 11.40
CA ASP A 267 3.84 -3.31 9.97
C ASP A 267 2.52 -3.51 9.20
N LEU A 268 1.70 -4.47 9.62
CA LEU A 268 0.38 -4.75 9.05
C LEU A 268 -0.75 -3.86 9.62
N ASN A 269 -0.48 -2.96 10.57
CA ASN A 269 -1.49 -2.15 11.28
C ASN A 269 -2.61 -3.00 11.95
N LEU A 270 -2.22 -4.12 12.56
CA LEU A 270 -3.09 -5.07 13.27
C LEU A 270 -2.83 -5.13 14.77
N ASP A 271 -1.72 -4.59 15.25
CA ASP A 271 -1.28 -4.62 16.65
C ASP A 271 -2.37 -4.15 17.62
N MET A 272 -2.85 -2.92 17.47
CA MET A 272 -3.87 -2.34 18.35
C MET A 272 -5.17 -3.13 18.33
N PHE A 273 -5.56 -3.62 17.15
CA PHE A 273 -6.76 -4.43 17.00
C PHE A 273 -6.68 -5.76 17.79
N PHE A 274 -5.56 -6.48 17.69
CA PHE A 274 -5.38 -7.73 18.45
C PHE A 274 -5.28 -7.49 19.95
N LEU A 275 -4.59 -6.43 20.37
CA LEU A 275 -4.53 -6.02 21.79
C LEU A 275 -5.93 -5.69 22.31
N GLU A 276 -6.75 -4.96 21.55
CA GLU A 276 -8.13 -4.62 21.91
C GLU A 276 -9.03 -5.84 22.07
N ILE A 277 -8.97 -6.79 21.13
CA ILE A 277 -9.82 -7.97 21.19
C ILE A 277 -9.45 -8.90 22.35
N PHE A 278 -8.16 -9.16 22.53
CA PHE A 278 -7.71 -10.21 23.45
C PHE A 278 -7.37 -9.70 24.85
N LEU A 279 -6.90 -8.46 24.99
CA LEU A 279 -6.41 -7.92 26.26
C LEU A 279 -7.31 -6.84 26.85
N PHE A 280 -7.87 -5.93 26.04
CA PHE A 280 -8.72 -4.88 26.57
C PHE A 280 -10.14 -5.38 26.88
N ILE A 281 -10.54 -5.20 28.14
CA ILE A 281 -11.86 -5.54 28.63
C ILE A 281 -12.78 -4.35 28.38
N LYS A 282 -13.60 -4.42 27.33
CA LYS A 282 -14.90 -3.74 27.31
C LYS A 282 -15.96 -4.70 27.82
#